data_AF-A0A1G2HQT3-F1
#
_entry.id   AF-A0A1G2HQT3-F1
#
_cell.length_a   1.000
_cell.length_b   1.000
_cell.length_c   1.000
_cell.angle_alpha   90.00
_cell.angle_beta   90.00
_cell.angle_gamma   90.00
#
_symmetry.space_group_name_H-M   'P 1'
#
loop_
_entity.id
_entity.type
_entity.pdbx_description
1 polymer ?
#
loop_
_entity_poly.entity_id
_entity_poly.type
_entity_poly.pdbx_seq_one_letter_code
_entity_poly.pdbx_strand_id
1 'polypeptide(L)'
;MDQTQINKRYDWYARIYDVGPFNWLFEKMFFSKWRARILGNLKGKILEVGVGTGLSFQYYNYASAHVTAVDTSSKMLEKANHRSIVDKYPVHLKQVKDKLPFKDDTFDYVITFCVLCSVANPIATLQEMARVCKPKGELIMVEHMLSNNKIIAFLEKIHNPITKYIWGYNINRDTPKNIEKAGLKITKSKNLALHDVFREIHAVKDKIIIR
;
A
#
# COMPACT_ATOMS: atom_id res chain seq x y z
N MET A 1 12.41 -1.80 13.91
CA MET A 1 11.15 -1.68 14.65
C MET A 1 10.31 -2.87 14.26
N ASP A 2 9.68 -3.49 15.24
CA ASP A 2 8.65 -4.50 14.99
C ASP A 2 7.33 -3.84 14.55
N GLN A 3 6.36 -4.66 14.15
CA GLN A 3 5.06 -4.20 13.67
C GLN A 3 4.24 -3.51 14.77
N THR A 4 4.39 -3.90 16.04
CA THR A 4 3.69 -3.30 17.17
C THR A 4 4.11 -1.84 17.39
N GLN A 5 5.41 -1.55 17.33
CA GLN A 5 5.95 -0.19 17.44
C GLN A 5 5.52 0.71 16.29
N ILE A 6 5.39 0.14 15.09
CA ILE A 6 4.89 0.83 13.91
C ILE A 6 3.40 1.16 14.11
N ASN A 7 2.58 0.19 14.49
CA ASN A 7 1.14 0.39 14.70
C ASN A 7 0.87 1.49 15.73
N LYS A 8 1.60 1.53 16.85
CA LYS A 8 1.47 2.59 17.87
C LYS A 8 1.72 3.99 17.29
N ARG A 9 2.70 4.14 16.40
CA ARG A 9 2.98 5.43 15.73
C ARG A 9 1.86 5.80 14.79
N TYR A 10 1.37 4.86 14.00
CA TYR A 10 0.24 5.08 13.11
C TYR A 10 -1.05 5.40 13.87
N ASP A 11 -1.28 4.78 15.03
CA ASP A 11 -2.43 5.10 15.88
C ASP A 11 -2.39 6.55 16.40
N TRP A 12 -1.20 7.04 16.77
CA TRP A 12 -1.00 8.43 17.14
C TRP A 12 -1.15 9.36 15.92
N TYR A 13 -0.49 9.02 14.81
CA TYR A 13 -0.45 9.81 13.59
C TYR A 13 -1.81 9.90 12.89
N ALA A 14 -2.69 8.90 13.08
CA ALA A 14 -4.04 8.87 12.54
C ALA A 14 -4.79 10.18 12.80
N ARG A 15 -4.63 10.81 13.97
CA ARG A 15 -5.29 12.08 14.33
C ARG A 15 -5.04 13.18 13.30
N ILE A 16 -3.79 13.33 12.87
CA ILE A 16 -3.33 14.40 11.99
C ILE A 16 -3.10 13.94 10.54
N TYR A 17 -3.28 12.66 10.24
CA TYR A 17 -2.91 12.07 8.94
C TYR A 17 -3.51 12.80 7.73
N ASP A 18 -4.81 13.12 7.77
CA ASP A 18 -5.52 13.76 6.65
C ASP A 18 -5.34 15.29 6.59
N VAL A 19 -4.96 15.90 7.72
CA VAL A 19 -4.92 17.38 7.88
C VAL A 19 -3.50 17.92 7.99
N GLY A 20 -2.50 17.05 8.14
CA GLY A 20 -1.10 17.43 8.16
C GLY A 20 -0.72 18.07 6.82
N PRO A 21 -0.03 19.22 6.82
CA PRO A 21 0.21 20.01 5.60
C PRO A 21 0.94 19.20 4.53
N PHE A 22 1.84 18.29 4.93
CA PHE A 22 2.55 17.39 4.02
C PHE A 22 1.61 16.40 3.34
N ASN A 23 0.92 15.55 4.11
CA ASN A 23 0.02 14.54 3.55
C ASN A 23 -1.11 15.15 2.73
N TRP A 24 -1.72 16.23 3.21
CA TRP A 24 -2.78 16.92 2.48
C TRP A 24 -2.30 17.49 1.15
N LEU A 25 -1.11 18.10 1.11
CA LEU A 25 -0.54 18.64 -0.12
C LEU A 25 -0.20 17.54 -1.12
N PHE A 26 0.47 16.47 -0.66
CA PHE A 26 0.79 15.32 -1.53
C PHE A 26 -0.46 14.59 -2.02
N GLU A 27 -1.47 14.45 -1.17
CA GLU A 27 -2.77 13.88 -1.51
C GLU A 27 -3.43 14.66 -2.66
N LYS A 28 -3.52 15.98 -2.52
CA LYS A 28 -4.13 16.85 -3.54
C LYS A 28 -3.29 16.96 -4.82
N MET A 29 -1.98 17.03 -4.69
CA MET A 29 -1.09 17.27 -5.84
C MET A 29 -0.87 16.00 -6.67
N PHE A 30 -0.79 14.85 -6.01
CA PHE A 30 -0.33 13.61 -6.62
C PHE A 30 -1.28 12.43 -6.37
N PHE A 31 -1.51 12.04 -5.11
CA PHE A 31 -2.06 10.72 -4.80
C PHE A 31 -3.51 10.56 -5.27
N SER A 32 -4.34 11.59 -5.13
CA SER A 32 -5.73 11.62 -5.64
C SER A 32 -5.81 11.25 -7.13
N LYS A 33 -4.98 11.86 -7.97
CA LYS A 33 -4.93 11.59 -9.42
C LYS A 33 -4.48 10.16 -9.71
N TRP A 34 -3.53 9.63 -8.94
CA TRP A 34 -3.06 8.25 -9.12
C TRP A 34 -4.12 7.24 -8.71
N ARG A 35 -4.80 7.46 -7.58
CA ARG A 35 -5.91 6.63 -7.12
C ARG A 35 -7.06 6.64 -8.12
N ALA A 36 -7.48 7.82 -8.59
CA ALA A 36 -8.54 7.93 -9.59
C ALA A 36 -8.23 7.11 -10.86
N ARG A 37 -7.01 7.26 -11.40
CA ARG A 37 -6.58 6.55 -12.61
C ARG A 37 -6.48 5.03 -12.42
N ILE A 38 -5.93 4.59 -11.29
CA ILE A 38 -5.68 3.18 -11.03
C ILE A 38 -6.99 2.48 -10.62
N LEU A 39 -7.67 3.00 -9.60
CA LEU A 39 -8.80 2.33 -8.94
C LEU A 39 -10.10 2.41 -9.74
N GLY A 40 -10.33 3.49 -10.48
CA GLY A 40 -11.57 3.69 -11.24
C GLY A 40 -11.80 2.67 -12.36
N ASN A 41 -10.74 1.98 -12.81
CA ASN A 41 -10.78 0.99 -13.87
C ASN A 41 -10.82 -0.46 -13.37
N LEU A 42 -10.63 -0.70 -12.07
CA LEU A 42 -10.59 -2.05 -11.51
C LEU A 42 -12.00 -2.62 -11.36
N LYS A 43 -12.14 -3.93 -11.58
CA LYS A 43 -13.40 -4.68 -11.49
C LYS A 43 -13.16 -6.01 -10.78
N GLY A 44 -14.21 -6.61 -10.23
CA GLY A 44 -14.11 -7.87 -9.50
C GLY A 44 -13.74 -7.68 -8.02
N LYS A 45 -13.10 -8.69 -7.42
CA LYS A 45 -12.73 -8.69 -5.99
C LYS A 45 -11.40 -7.98 -5.79
N ILE A 46 -11.41 -6.90 -5.02
CA ILE A 46 -10.23 -6.07 -4.76
C ILE A 46 -9.91 -6.13 -3.27
N LEU A 47 -8.65 -6.36 -2.94
CA LEU A 47 -8.11 -6.21 -1.59
C LEU A 47 -7.18 -5.01 -1.52
N GLU A 48 -7.55 -3.99 -0.75
CA GLU A 48 -6.63 -2.90 -0.37
C GLU A 48 -5.95 -3.21 0.96
N VAL A 49 -4.63 -3.36 0.94
CA VAL A 49 -3.81 -3.59 2.13
C VAL A 49 -3.22 -2.26 2.58
N GLY A 50 -3.36 -1.93 3.87
CA GLY A 50 -2.92 -0.65 4.44
C GLY A 50 -3.81 0.52 4.02
N VAL A 51 -5.12 0.36 4.19
CA VAL A 51 -6.13 1.34 3.74
C VAL A 51 -6.05 2.70 4.45
N GLY A 52 -5.37 2.76 5.61
CA GLY A 52 -5.23 3.99 6.37
C GLY A 52 -6.60 4.56 6.75
N THR A 53 -6.81 5.85 6.46
CA THR A 53 -8.08 6.54 6.73
C THR A 53 -9.15 6.32 5.65
N GLY A 54 -8.88 5.52 4.61
CA GLY A 54 -9.85 5.24 3.54
C GLY A 54 -9.94 6.32 2.45
N LEU A 55 -8.85 7.06 2.19
CA LEU A 55 -8.82 8.10 1.14
C LEU A 55 -9.10 7.53 -0.26
N SER A 56 -8.88 6.22 -0.44
CA SER A 56 -9.09 5.49 -1.69
C SER A 56 -10.55 5.25 -2.06
N PHE A 57 -11.48 5.28 -1.09
CA PHE A 57 -12.85 4.76 -1.30
C PHE A 57 -13.61 5.46 -2.43
N GLN A 58 -13.51 6.79 -2.50
CA GLN A 58 -14.19 7.59 -3.52
C GLN A 58 -13.77 7.29 -4.97
N TYR A 59 -12.66 6.58 -5.18
CA TYR A 59 -12.10 6.34 -6.50
C TYR A 59 -12.46 4.97 -7.08
N TYR A 60 -13.09 4.08 -6.31
CA TYR A 60 -13.53 2.79 -6.83
C TYR A 60 -14.84 2.92 -7.61
N ASN A 61 -14.95 2.17 -8.71
CA ASN A 61 -16.23 2.00 -9.40
C ASN A 61 -17.03 0.85 -8.77
N TYR A 62 -17.81 1.16 -7.74
CA TYR A 62 -18.60 0.17 -6.98
C TYR A 62 -19.70 -0.54 -7.77
N ALA A 63 -20.03 -0.10 -9.00
CA ALA A 63 -20.91 -0.86 -9.89
C ALA A 63 -20.29 -2.20 -10.33
N SER A 64 -18.95 -2.31 -10.28
CA SER A 64 -18.22 -3.51 -10.70
C SER A 64 -17.11 -3.95 -9.74
N ALA A 65 -16.77 -3.13 -8.75
CA ALA A 65 -15.72 -3.42 -7.76
C ALA A 65 -16.33 -3.89 -6.43
N HIS A 66 -15.86 -5.04 -5.95
CA HIS A 66 -16.16 -5.56 -4.62
C HIS A 66 -14.92 -5.38 -3.74
N VAL A 67 -14.93 -4.32 -2.94
CA VAL A 67 -13.74 -3.88 -2.21
C VAL A 67 -13.75 -4.42 -0.78
N THR A 68 -12.69 -5.16 -0.46
CA THR A 68 -12.28 -5.46 0.92
C THR A 68 -11.05 -4.62 1.23
N ALA A 69 -11.00 -3.99 2.39
CA ALA A 69 -9.87 -3.16 2.77
C ALA A 69 -9.42 -3.45 4.20
N VAL A 70 -8.10 -3.48 4.41
CA VAL A 70 -7.50 -3.90 5.67
C VAL A 70 -6.41 -2.95 6.14
N ASP A 71 -6.27 -2.83 7.46
CA ASP A 71 -5.14 -2.13 8.09
C ASP A 71 -4.76 -2.84 9.39
N THR A 72 -3.54 -2.61 9.85
CA THR A 72 -3.08 -3.10 11.16
C THR A 72 -3.42 -2.12 12.28
N SER A 73 -3.51 -0.82 11.97
CA SER A 73 -3.86 0.24 12.91
C SER A 73 -5.38 0.30 13.12
N SER A 74 -5.79 0.12 14.38
CA SER A 74 -7.19 0.24 14.77
C SER A 74 -7.71 1.68 14.59
N LYS A 75 -6.87 2.69 14.84
CA LYS A 75 -7.27 4.10 14.74
C LYS A 75 -7.36 4.59 13.29
N MET A 76 -6.54 4.05 12.39
CA MET A 76 -6.72 4.26 10.96
C MET A 76 -8.04 3.68 10.49
N LEU A 77 -8.33 2.43 10.86
CA LEU A 77 -9.60 1.78 10.50
C LEU A 77 -10.82 2.45 11.10
N GLU A 78 -10.73 3.03 12.30
CA GLU A 78 -11.82 3.82 12.89
C GLU A 78 -12.20 4.99 11.96
N LYS A 79 -11.21 5.70 11.41
CA LYS A 79 -11.42 6.78 10.44
C LYS A 79 -11.95 6.26 9.10
N ALA A 80 -11.40 5.16 8.59
CA ALA A 80 -11.88 4.53 7.36
C ALA A 80 -13.35 4.09 7.51
N ASN A 81 -13.70 3.48 8.63
CA ASN A 81 -15.06 3.04 8.92
C ASN A 81 -16.02 4.22 8.97
N HIS A 82 -15.66 5.28 9.70
CA HIS A 82 -16.45 6.51 9.73
C HIS A 82 -16.68 7.07 8.31
N ARG A 83 -15.61 7.19 7.50
CA ARG A 83 -15.71 7.65 6.09
C ARG A 83 -16.62 6.74 5.26
N SER A 84 -16.49 5.42 5.39
CA SER A 84 -17.32 4.47 4.65
C SER A 84 -18.81 4.60 4.97
N ILE A 85 -19.17 4.87 6.22
CA ILE A 85 -20.56 5.02 6.67
C ILE A 85 -21.14 6.36 6.21
N VAL A 86 -20.40 7.46 6.46
CA VAL A 86 -20.88 8.82 6.16
C VAL A 86 -21.04 9.03 4.66
N ASP A 87 -20.07 8.58 3.87
CA ASP A 87 -20.06 8.77 2.41
C ASP A 87 -20.72 7.59 1.67
N LYS A 88 -21.21 6.58 2.40
CA LYS A 88 -21.95 5.40 1.89
C LYS A 88 -21.15 4.54 0.91
N TYR A 89 -19.86 4.33 1.18
CA TYR A 89 -19.04 3.41 0.39
C TYR A 89 -19.23 1.96 0.83
N PRO A 90 -19.63 1.04 -0.07
CA PRO A 90 -19.87 -0.37 0.27
C PRO A 90 -18.56 -1.18 0.35
N VAL A 91 -17.73 -0.86 1.33
CA VAL A 91 -16.42 -1.50 1.57
C VAL A 91 -16.49 -2.45 2.75
N HIS A 92 -15.92 -3.64 2.62
CA HIS A 92 -15.73 -4.55 3.75
C HIS A 92 -14.40 -4.24 4.46
N LEU A 93 -14.49 -3.66 5.67
CA LEU A 93 -13.31 -3.30 6.46
C LEU A 93 -12.95 -4.39 7.47
N LYS A 94 -11.65 -4.68 7.60
CA LYS A 94 -11.16 -5.65 8.59
C LYS A 94 -9.79 -5.26 9.15
N GLN A 95 -9.67 -5.28 10.48
CA GLN A 95 -8.37 -5.18 11.12
C GLN A 95 -7.59 -6.49 10.96
N VAL A 96 -6.32 -6.38 10.61
CA VAL A 96 -5.42 -7.52 10.40
C VAL A 96 -4.13 -7.38 11.21
N LYS A 97 -3.34 -8.46 11.23
CA LYS A 97 -1.96 -8.47 11.70
C LYS A 97 -1.06 -8.84 10.51
N ASP A 98 0.05 -9.52 10.77
CA ASP A 98 1.00 -9.92 9.72
C ASP A 98 0.40 -10.91 8.70
N LYS A 99 -0.53 -11.77 9.12
CA LYS A 99 -1.20 -12.75 8.24
C LYS A 99 -2.58 -12.25 7.83
N LEU A 100 -2.87 -12.34 6.52
CA LEU A 100 -4.16 -11.96 5.97
C LEU A 100 -5.19 -13.08 6.22
N PRO A 101 -6.35 -12.79 6.84
CA PRO A 101 -7.34 -13.80 7.22
C PRO A 101 -8.27 -14.14 6.05
N PHE A 102 -7.69 -14.39 4.88
CA PHE A 102 -8.38 -14.74 3.64
C PHE A 102 -7.81 -16.04 3.08
N LYS A 103 -8.64 -16.76 2.32
CA LYS A 103 -8.21 -17.95 1.59
C LYS A 103 -7.24 -17.56 0.47
N ASP A 104 -6.43 -18.52 0.06
CA ASP A 104 -5.57 -18.38 -1.11
C ASP A 104 -6.43 -18.09 -2.35
N ASP A 105 -5.85 -17.40 -3.34
CA ASP A 105 -6.46 -17.16 -4.66
C ASP A 105 -7.88 -16.53 -4.61
N THR A 106 -8.11 -15.60 -3.69
CA THR A 106 -9.43 -14.99 -3.46
C THR A 106 -9.66 -13.74 -4.32
N PHE A 107 -8.64 -12.89 -4.47
CA PHE A 107 -8.79 -11.54 -5.04
C PHE A 107 -8.27 -11.45 -6.46
N ASP A 108 -8.98 -10.71 -7.30
CA ASP A 108 -8.55 -10.39 -8.66
C ASP A 108 -7.43 -9.35 -8.64
N TYR A 109 -7.51 -8.40 -7.71
CA TYR A 109 -6.50 -7.36 -7.49
C TYR A 109 -6.13 -7.25 -6.01
N VAL A 110 -4.83 -7.13 -5.71
CA VAL A 110 -4.33 -6.81 -4.36
C VAL A 110 -3.47 -5.56 -4.45
N ILE A 111 -3.82 -4.53 -3.70
CA ILE A 111 -3.28 -3.18 -3.91
C ILE A 111 -2.74 -2.55 -2.63
N THR A 112 -1.71 -1.72 -2.76
CA THR A 112 -1.16 -0.90 -1.68
C THR A 112 -0.82 0.52 -2.15
N PHE A 113 -0.99 1.49 -1.25
CA PHE A 113 -0.53 2.87 -1.43
C PHE A 113 0.36 3.28 -0.25
N CYS A 114 1.67 3.37 -0.47
CA CYS A 114 2.68 3.78 0.53
C CYS A 114 2.66 2.93 1.81
N VAL A 115 2.62 1.60 1.64
CA VAL A 115 2.53 0.64 2.76
C VAL A 115 3.85 -0.10 2.95
N LEU A 116 4.53 -0.49 1.87
CA LEU A 116 5.72 -1.35 1.94
C LEU A 116 6.93 -0.65 2.59
N CYS A 117 6.94 0.68 2.62
CA CYS A 117 7.92 1.46 3.39
C CYS A 117 7.67 1.38 4.92
N SER A 118 6.45 1.06 5.33
CA SER A 118 5.94 1.15 6.70
C SER A 118 5.65 -0.18 7.36
N VAL A 119 5.92 -1.31 6.70
CA VAL A 119 5.81 -2.65 7.29
C VAL A 119 7.15 -3.12 7.85
N ALA A 120 7.10 -3.96 8.88
CA ALA A 120 8.30 -4.55 9.47
C ALA A 120 9.03 -5.45 8.46
N ASN A 121 8.29 -6.35 7.80
CA ASN A 121 8.81 -7.28 6.81
C ASN A 121 8.07 -7.15 5.45
N PRO A 122 8.63 -6.38 4.50
CA PRO A 122 7.99 -6.16 3.20
C PRO A 122 7.93 -7.42 2.34
N ILE A 123 8.91 -8.33 2.45
CA ILE A 123 8.91 -9.58 1.66
C ILE A 123 7.78 -10.49 2.15
N ALA A 124 7.63 -10.67 3.46
CA ALA A 124 6.53 -11.47 4.01
C ALA A 124 5.15 -10.86 3.69
N THR A 125 5.05 -9.53 3.72
CA THR A 125 3.82 -8.82 3.32
C THR A 125 3.49 -9.10 1.84
N LEU A 126 4.47 -8.99 0.95
CA LEU A 126 4.32 -9.30 -0.48
C LEU A 126 3.95 -10.76 -0.72
N GLN A 127 4.50 -11.70 0.07
CA GLN A 127 4.14 -13.12 -0.01
C GLN A 127 2.69 -13.38 0.41
N GLU A 128 2.20 -12.73 1.47
CA GLU A 128 0.78 -12.83 1.87
C GLU A 128 -0.14 -12.17 0.84
N MET A 129 0.23 -11.02 0.29
CA MET A 129 -0.49 -10.38 -0.82
C MET A 129 -0.54 -11.31 -2.04
N ALA A 130 0.58 -11.96 -2.38
CA ALA A 130 0.63 -12.94 -3.44
C ALA A 130 -0.30 -14.12 -3.13
N ARG A 131 -0.21 -14.73 -1.95
CA ARG A 131 -1.03 -15.89 -1.55
C ARG A 131 -2.52 -15.66 -1.80
N VAL A 132 -3.06 -14.51 -1.35
CA VAL A 132 -4.49 -14.20 -1.48
C VAL A 132 -4.90 -13.69 -2.87
N CYS A 133 -3.94 -13.26 -3.70
CA CYS A 133 -4.17 -12.88 -5.08
C CYS A 133 -4.38 -14.13 -5.94
N LYS A 134 -5.31 -14.10 -6.89
CA LYS A 134 -5.55 -15.21 -7.84
C LYS A 134 -4.33 -15.47 -8.73
N PRO A 135 -4.20 -16.65 -9.36
CA PRO A 135 -3.11 -16.95 -10.28
C PRO A 135 -3.12 -16.07 -11.54
N LYS A 136 -4.31 -15.61 -11.96
CA LYS A 136 -4.49 -14.63 -13.06
C LYS A 136 -4.75 -13.20 -12.54
N GLY A 137 -4.64 -13.00 -11.23
CA GLY A 137 -4.80 -11.69 -10.60
C GLY A 137 -3.53 -10.87 -10.67
N GLU A 138 -3.63 -9.62 -10.23
CA GLU A 138 -2.55 -8.65 -10.29
C GLU A 138 -2.34 -7.95 -8.95
N LEU A 139 -1.06 -7.72 -8.62
CA LEU A 139 -0.67 -6.90 -7.49
C LEU A 139 -0.31 -5.50 -8.02
N ILE A 140 -0.92 -4.45 -7.47
CA ILE A 140 -0.68 -3.05 -7.89
C ILE A 140 -0.19 -2.24 -6.69
N MET A 141 1.02 -1.73 -6.76
CA MET A 141 1.68 -1.05 -5.65
C MET A 141 2.07 0.37 -6.08
N VAL A 142 1.63 1.37 -5.31
CA VAL A 142 2.09 2.75 -5.46
C VAL A 142 2.89 3.10 -4.22
N GLU A 143 4.21 3.15 -4.36
CA GLU A 143 5.10 3.12 -3.19
C GLU A 143 6.16 4.20 -3.27
N HIS A 144 6.55 4.70 -2.09
CA HIS A 144 7.81 5.40 -1.89
C HIS A 144 8.93 4.36 -1.77
N MET A 145 9.99 4.50 -2.56
CA MET A 145 11.10 3.56 -2.58
C MET A 145 12.43 4.25 -2.90
N LEU A 146 13.53 3.55 -2.65
CA LEU A 146 14.87 4.04 -2.93
C LEU A 146 14.99 4.44 -4.41
N SER A 147 15.48 5.64 -4.65
CA SER A 147 15.74 6.17 -5.99
C SER A 147 16.86 5.40 -6.70
N ASN A 148 16.78 5.27 -8.03
CA ASN A 148 17.90 4.81 -8.86
C ASN A 148 18.92 5.92 -9.13
N ASN A 149 18.55 7.19 -8.90
CA ASN A 149 19.48 8.31 -8.95
C ASN A 149 20.41 8.25 -7.72
N LYS A 150 21.72 8.11 -7.96
CA LYS A 150 22.72 7.92 -6.90
C LYS A 150 22.75 9.05 -5.87
N ILE A 151 22.49 10.30 -6.29
CA ILE A 151 22.50 11.47 -5.41
C ILE A 151 21.26 11.43 -4.50
N ILE A 152 20.08 11.22 -5.09
CA ILE A 152 18.84 11.12 -4.33
C ILE A 152 18.91 9.93 -3.35
N ALA A 153 19.35 8.77 -3.83
CA ALA A 153 19.51 7.56 -3.02
C ALA A 153 20.48 7.75 -1.83
N PHE A 154 21.55 8.54 -2.02
CA PHE A 154 22.48 8.88 -0.95
C PHE A 154 21.81 9.73 0.12
N LEU A 155 21.06 10.76 -0.28
CA LEU A 155 20.30 11.60 0.66
C LEU A 155 19.22 10.79 1.38
N GLU A 156 18.49 9.91 0.70
CA GLU A 156 17.50 9.03 1.31
C GLU A 156 18.12 8.12 2.37
N LYS A 157 19.30 7.56 2.10
CA LYS A 157 20.01 6.73 3.08
C LYS A 157 20.41 7.52 4.33
N ILE A 158 20.83 8.77 4.17
CA ILE A 158 21.17 9.67 5.29
C ILE A 158 19.94 10.01 6.13
N HIS A 159 18.80 10.28 5.49
CA HIS A 159 17.57 10.68 6.19
C HIS A 159 16.75 9.48 6.72
N ASN A 160 17.05 8.26 6.28
CA ASN A 160 16.29 7.07 6.68
C ASN A 160 16.28 6.79 8.19
N PRO A 161 17.39 6.90 8.95
CA PRO A 161 17.36 6.72 10.40
C PRO A 161 16.38 7.67 11.10
N ILE A 162 16.30 8.92 10.65
CA ILE A 162 15.41 9.95 11.19
C ILE A 162 13.95 9.57 10.90
N THR A 163 13.63 9.31 9.65
CA THR A 163 12.25 8.96 9.24
C THR A 163 11.77 7.67 9.90
N LYS A 164 12.65 6.66 9.97
CA LYS A 164 12.38 5.41 10.68
C LYS A 164 12.10 5.65 12.16
N TYR A 165 12.93 6.43 12.85
CA TYR A 165 12.79 6.61 14.29
C TYR A 165 11.59 7.49 14.67
N ILE A 166 11.38 8.58 13.93
CA ILE A 166 10.31 9.55 14.22
C ILE A 166 8.97 9.03 13.72
N TRP A 167 8.88 8.64 12.44
CA TRP A 167 7.60 8.41 11.76
C TRP A 167 7.25 6.94 11.56
N GLY A 168 8.21 6.02 11.71
CA GLY A 168 7.95 4.60 11.63
C GLY A 168 8.17 3.96 10.24
N TYR A 169 8.44 4.76 9.21
CA TYR A 169 8.61 4.28 7.82
C TYR A 169 10.06 4.39 7.34
N ASN A 170 10.42 3.57 6.34
CA ASN A 170 11.76 3.50 5.76
C ASN A 170 11.72 4.02 4.33
N ILE A 171 12.45 5.09 4.05
CA ILE A 171 12.52 5.73 2.73
C ILE A 171 13.50 5.03 1.76
N ASN A 172 14.36 4.15 2.27
CA ASN A 172 15.42 3.50 1.50
C ASN A 172 15.12 2.04 1.09
N ARG A 173 13.84 1.63 1.05
CA ARG A 173 13.47 0.27 0.68
C ARG A 173 13.65 0.05 -0.82
N ASP A 174 14.33 -1.04 -1.17
CA ASP A 174 14.43 -1.52 -2.56
C ASP A 174 13.23 -2.40 -2.89
N THR A 175 12.08 -1.74 -3.16
CA THR A 175 10.81 -2.42 -3.43
C THR A 175 10.88 -3.38 -4.62
N PRO A 176 11.48 -3.03 -5.77
CA PRO A 176 11.62 -3.97 -6.89
C PRO A 176 12.34 -5.27 -6.50
N LYS A 177 13.48 -5.19 -5.81
CA LYS A 177 14.18 -6.40 -5.34
C LYS A 177 13.38 -7.19 -4.31
N ASN A 178 12.59 -6.53 -3.46
CA ASN A 178 11.73 -7.23 -2.52
C ASN A 178 10.59 -7.99 -3.23
N ILE A 179 10.05 -7.43 -4.31
CA ILE A 179 9.05 -8.10 -5.17
C ILE A 179 9.65 -9.37 -5.79
N GLU A 180 10.84 -9.29 -6.38
CA GLU A 180 11.53 -10.45 -6.94
C GLU A 180 11.81 -11.52 -5.87
N LYS A 181 12.32 -11.12 -4.71
CA LYS A 181 12.55 -12.04 -3.58
C LYS A 181 11.28 -12.67 -3.01
N ALA A 182 10.13 -12.02 -3.18
CA ALA A 182 8.84 -12.55 -2.79
C ALA A 182 8.27 -13.57 -3.81
N GLY A 183 8.99 -13.85 -4.90
CA GLY A 183 8.52 -14.79 -5.93
C GLY A 183 7.49 -14.18 -6.88
N LEU A 184 7.54 -12.85 -7.05
CA LEU A 184 6.66 -12.10 -7.93
C LEU A 184 7.43 -11.60 -9.15
N LYS A 185 6.77 -11.59 -10.30
CA LYS A 185 7.29 -11.02 -11.53
C LYS A 185 6.71 -9.63 -11.77
N ILE A 186 7.57 -8.63 -11.87
CA ILE A 186 7.17 -7.27 -12.26
C ILE A 186 6.78 -7.27 -13.73
N THR A 187 5.57 -6.82 -14.04
CA THR A 187 5.05 -6.71 -15.41
C THR A 187 5.10 -5.28 -15.93
N LYS A 188 5.04 -4.29 -15.03
CA LYS A 188 5.09 -2.86 -15.36
C LYS A 188 5.69 -2.09 -14.20
N SER A 189 6.51 -1.08 -14.51
CA SER A 189 7.06 -0.13 -13.54
C SER A 189 7.04 1.25 -14.15
N LYS A 190 6.42 2.21 -13.46
CA LYS A 190 6.25 3.59 -13.93
C LYS A 190 6.65 4.58 -12.84
N ASN A 191 7.53 5.51 -13.18
CA ASN A 191 7.88 6.63 -12.33
C ASN A 191 6.71 7.63 -12.23
N LEU A 192 6.44 8.15 -11.04
CA LEU A 192 5.29 9.01 -10.78
C LEU A 192 5.68 10.43 -10.36
N ALA A 193 6.44 10.57 -9.27
CA ALA A 193 6.85 11.88 -8.75
C ALA A 193 8.22 11.83 -8.09
N LEU A 194 8.80 13.02 -7.90
CA LEU A 194 10.13 13.23 -7.34
C LEU A 194 11.18 12.37 -8.06
N HIS A 195 11.21 12.51 -9.39
CA HIS A 195 12.00 11.68 -10.30
C HIS A 195 11.53 10.22 -10.33
N ASP A 196 11.98 9.38 -9.41
CA ASP A 196 11.66 7.95 -9.34
C ASP A 196 11.50 7.43 -7.90
N VAL A 197 11.36 8.34 -6.94
CA VAL A 197 11.11 8.02 -5.53
C VAL A 197 9.73 7.40 -5.36
N PHE A 198 8.71 7.94 -6.03
CA PHE A 198 7.38 7.34 -6.10
C PHE A 198 7.21 6.59 -7.42
N ARG A 199 6.85 5.30 -7.33
CA ARG A 199 6.59 4.48 -8.53
C ARG A 199 5.29 3.67 -8.38
N GLU A 200 4.63 3.48 -9.52
CA GLU A 200 3.57 2.50 -9.72
C GLU A 200 4.21 1.23 -10.27
N ILE A 201 4.05 0.12 -9.55
CA ILE A 201 4.55 -1.19 -9.94
C ILE A 201 3.37 -2.15 -10.03
N HIS A 202 3.30 -2.87 -11.15
CA HIS A 202 2.40 -4.00 -11.33
C HIS A 202 3.22 -5.28 -11.30
N ALA A 203 2.70 -6.29 -10.61
CA ALA A 203 3.33 -7.59 -10.52
C ALA A 203 2.29 -8.72 -10.55
N VAL A 204 2.74 -9.89 -10.97
CA VAL A 204 1.96 -11.14 -10.96
C VAL A 204 2.73 -12.23 -10.24
N LYS A 205 2.06 -13.32 -9.84
CA LYS A 205 2.74 -14.52 -9.34
C LYS A 205 3.72 -15.02 -10.40
N ASP A 206 4.96 -15.26 -10.01
CA ASP A 206 5.91 -15.87 -10.93
C ASP A 206 5.53 -17.34 -11.14
N LYS A 207 5.41 -17.77 -12.40
CA LYS A 207 5.01 -19.14 -12.76
C LYS A 207 6.07 -20.19 -12.36
N ILE A 208 7.26 -19.73 -11.95
CA ILE A 208 8.42 -20.58 -11.66
C ILE A 208 8.31 -21.25 -10.27
N ILE A 209 7.43 -20.78 -9.38
CA ILE A 209 7.21 -21.38 -8.06
C ILE A 209 5.94 -22.26 -8.09
N ILE A 210 5.97 -23.31 -8.91
CA ILE A 210 5.12 -24.49 -8.69
C ILE A 210 6.04 -25.70 -8.67
N ARG A 211 6.52 -26.03 -7.48
CA ARG A 211 7.03 -27.35 -7.12
C ARG A 211 6.55 -27.68 -5.72
#